data_AF-A0A957DHL4-F1
#
_entry.id   AF-A0A957DHL4-F1
#
_cell.length_a   1.000
_cell.length_b   1.000
_cell.length_c   1.000
_cell.angle_alpha   90.00
_cell.angle_beta   90.00
_cell.angle_gamma   90.00
#
_symmetry.space_group_name_H-M   'P 1'
#
loop_
_entity.id
_entity.type
_entity.pdbx_description
1 polymer ?
#
loop_
_entity_poly.entity_id
_entity_poly.type
_entity_poly.pdbx_seq_one_letter_code
_entity_poly.pdbx_strand_id
1 'polypeptide(L)'
;ALFDEFLAEQAEAVDRAGIWHRAEEKINHAFAQFKVEGVTAELLRGQQERFRDQINTALRELLMESVSALDSEQMVVALTSYVALQRDKWKQIIGAQEYDNYQRLLLLSAIDREWRDYLTAMDDLRREIGLEAIAQRDPKVEYKRRSYQMFADMRNNIDTGVAERFFREISAHQEFIRQQQAAAAAKMQLNQSGYEVVQRGKGRGVELRREMPKVGRNDPCPCGSGKKYKNCHMRQDMAASAGTSAGSNGQQNQSATAGQRKAKRRRR
;
A
#
# COMPACT_ATOMS: atom_id res chain seq x y z
N ALA A 1 24.04 3.33 5.25
CA ALA A 1 24.32 1.89 5.04
C ALA A 1 24.29 1.54 3.55
N LEU A 2 23.13 1.28 2.93
CA LEU A 2 23.08 0.85 1.51
C LEU A 2 23.58 1.89 0.50
N PHE A 3 23.39 3.18 0.80
CA PHE A 3 23.89 4.27 -0.03
C PHE A 3 25.41 4.47 0.12
N ASP A 4 25.96 4.12 1.28
CA ASP A 4 27.40 4.24 1.56
C ASP A 4 28.20 3.19 0.79
N GLU A 5 27.66 1.97 0.71
CA GLU A 5 28.24 0.86 -0.07
C GLU A 5 28.18 1.15 -1.58
N PHE A 6 27.08 1.74 -2.04
CA PHE A 6 26.89 2.21 -3.42
C PHE A 6 27.87 3.32 -3.82
N LEU A 7 28.02 4.36 -2.98
CA LEU A 7 29.01 5.42 -3.22
C LEU A 7 30.46 4.90 -3.09
N ALA A 8 30.67 3.84 -2.32
CA ALA A 8 31.98 3.25 -2.13
C ALA A 8 32.52 2.54 -3.38
N GLU A 9 31.63 1.99 -4.22
CA GLU A 9 32.00 1.31 -5.46
C GLU A 9 32.18 2.23 -6.67
N GLN A 10 31.47 3.37 -6.74
CA GLN A 10 31.27 4.10 -8.00
C GLN A 10 31.97 5.47 -8.13
N ALA A 11 32.46 6.09 -7.04
CA ALA A 11 33.10 7.42 -7.08
C ALA A 11 34.61 7.36 -6.77
N GLU A 12 35.48 8.03 -7.54
CA GLU A 12 36.90 8.17 -7.16
C GLU A 12 37.05 8.83 -5.77
N ALA A 13 38.05 8.41 -4.99
CA ALA A 13 38.19 8.79 -3.57
C ALA A 13 38.29 10.33 -3.34
N VAL A 14 38.75 11.08 -4.35
CA VAL A 14 38.97 12.53 -4.28
C VAL A 14 37.65 13.32 -4.37
N ASP A 15 36.73 12.94 -5.24
CA ASP A 15 35.39 13.56 -5.31
C ASP A 15 34.51 13.14 -4.12
N ARG A 16 34.69 11.91 -3.66
CA ARG A 16 33.97 11.35 -2.51
C ARG A 16 34.18 12.16 -1.23
N ALA A 17 35.43 12.51 -0.91
CA ALA A 17 35.76 13.21 0.32
C ALA A 17 35.15 14.62 0.40
N GLY A 18 35.14 15.36 -0.72
CA GLY A 18 34.55 16.70 -0.79
C GLY A 18 33.02 16.67 -0.69
N ILE A 19 32.37 15.70 -1.35
CA ILE A 19 30.92 15.46 -1.30
C ILE A 19 30.51 15.11 0.14
N TRP A 20 31.22 14.19 0.81
CA TRP A 20 30.96 13.81 2.20
C TRP A 20 31.14 14.95 3.19
N HIS A 21 32.21 15.74 3.07
CA HIS A 21 32.46 16.87 3.97
C HIS A 21 31.31 17.88 3.93
N ARG A 22 30.77 18.19 2.74
CA ARG A 22 29.61 19.08 2.59
C ARG A 22 28.32 18.49 3.18
N ALA A 23 28.11 17.18 3.01
CA ALA A 23 26.98 16.50 3.66
C ALA A 23 27.08 16.55 5.17
N GLU A 24 28.27 16.25 5.70
CA GLU A 24 28.56 16.24 7.13
C GLU A 24 28.33 17.62 7.75
N GLU A 25 28.81 18.70 7.12
CA GLU A 25 28.52 20.07 7.57
C GLU A 25 27.02 20.37 7.65
N LYS A 26 26.25 20.01 6.62
CA LYS A 26 24.79 20.24 6.57
C LYS A 26 24.04 19.41 7.62
N ILE A 27 24.44 18.15 7.81
CA ILE A 27 23.87 17.27 8.83
C ILE A 27 24.19 17.79 10.23
N ASN A 28 25.46 18.16 10.49
CA ASN A 28 25.89 18.73 11.77
C ASN A 28 25.17 20.04 12.07
N HIS A 29 24.94 20.89 11.06
CA HIS A 29 24.13 22.09 11.20
C HIS A 29 22.67 21.79 11.55
N ALA A 30 22.05 20.78 10.92
CA ALA A 30 20.70 20.34 11.28
C ALA A 30 20.63 19.85 12.75
N PHE A 31 21.64 19.10 13.20
CA PHE A 31 21.73 18.65 14.59
C PHE A 31 21.92 19.81 15.57
N ALA A 32 22.75 20.79 15.26
CA ALA A 32 22.98 21.96 16.12
C ALA A 32 21.71 22.80 16.34
N GLN A 33 20.78 22.77 15.37
CA GLN A 33 19.49 23.46 15.46
C GLN A 33 18.41 22.66 16.22
N PHE A 34 18.62 21.37 16.45
CA PHE A 34 17.68 20.51 17.18
C PHE A 34 17.91 20.57 18.69
N LYS A 35 16.94 21.06 19.46
CA LYS A 35 17.00 21.17 20.93
C LYS A 35 15.80 20.48 21.57
N VAL A 36 16.05 19.64 22.58
CA VAL A 36 15.02 18.78 23.22
C VAL A 36 14.43 19.42 24.50
N GLU A 37 14.95 20.55 24.97
CA GLU A 37 14.60 21.10 26.28
C GLU A 37 13.25 21.85 26.31
N GLY A 38 12.36 21.43 27.22
CA GLY A 38 11.19 22.21 27.66
C GLY A 38 9.96 22.18 26.74
N VAL A 39 9.57 21.01 26.21
CA VAL A 39 8.67 20.95 25.03
C VAL A 39 7.38 20.15 25.28
N THR A 40 6.22 20.70 24.90
CA THR A 40 4.94 19.97 24.79
C THR A 40 4.95 18.99 23.60
N ALA A 41 4.20 17.88 23.63
CA ALA A 41 4.27 16.83 22.61
C ALA A 41 4.07 17.30 21.15
N GLU A 42 3.29 18.37 20.92
CA GLU A 42 3.09 18.95 19.58
C GLU A 42 4.30 19.75 19.08
N LEU A 43 4.93 20.55 19.95
CA LEU A 43 6.11 21.33 19.58
C LEU A 43 7.31 20.42 19.28
N LEU A 44 7.39 19.26 19.95
CA LEU A 44 8.41 18.23 19.67
C LEU A 44 8.20 17.58 18.30
N ARG A 45 6.96 17.27 17.91
CA ARG A 45 6.65 16.77 16.54
C ARG A 45 7.05 17.77 15.48
N GLY A 46 6.68 19.04 15.65
CA GLY A 46 7.03 20.09 14.68
C GLY A 46 8.55 20.27 14.53
N GLN A 47 9.32 20.12 15.62
CA GLN A 47 10.78 20.13 15.56
C GLN A 47 11.35 18.89 14.88
N GLN A 48 10.80 17.71 15.16
CA GLN A 48 11.20 16.46 14.49
C GLN A 48 10.95 16.51 12.98
N GLU A 49 9.81 17.06 12.55
CA GLU A 49 9.49 17.25 11.13
C GLU A 49 10.50 18.17 10.45
N ARG A 50 10.80 19.34 11.04
CA ARG A 50 11.79 20.28 10.48
C ARG A 50 13.18 19.66 10.40
N PHE A 51 13.61 18.95 11.44
CA PHE A 51 14.90 18.28 11.46
C PHE A 51 14.98 17.19 10.38
N ARG A 52 13.92 16.37 10.25
CA ARG A 52 13.81 15.37 9.19
C ARG A 52 13.89 16.02 7.81
N ASP A 53 13.19 17.14 7.60
CA ASP A 53 13.16 17.82 6.30
C ASP A 53 14.53 18.45 5.96
N GLN A 54 15.25 18.98 6.95
CA GLN A 54 16.63 19.46 6.79
C GLN A 54 17.59 18.34 6.41
N ILE A 55 17.52 17.19 7.09
CA ILE A 55 18.32 16.00 6.74
C ILE A 55 17.98 15.51 5.33
N ASN A 56 16.69 15.37 5.01
CA ASN A 56 16.25 14.92 3.69
C ASN A 56 16.74 15.86 2.58
N THR A 57 16.75 17.16 2.83
CA THR A 57 17.27 18.16 1.88
C THR A 57 18.77 17.98 1.68
N ALA A 58 19.54 17.89 2.77
CA ALA A 58 20.99 17.68 2.70
C ALA A 58 21.36 16.38 1.97
N LEU A 59 20.67 15.28 2.28
CA LEU A 59 20.86 13.99 1.62
C LEU A 59 20.47 14.04 0.14
N ARG A 60 19.40 14.77 -0.21
CA ARG A 60 18.99 14.93 -1.61
C ARG A 60 20.02 15.70 -2.42
N GLU A 61 20.55 16.79 -1.87
CA GLU A 61 21.60 17.57 -2.52
C GLU A 61 22.88 16.73 -2.72
N LEU A 62 23.29 15.99 -1.69
CA LEU A 62 24.41 15.05 -1.76
C LEU A 62 24.24 14.03 -2.89
N LEU A 63 23.04 13.46 -2.97
CA LEU A 63 22.70 12.46 -3.97
C LEU A 63 22.73 13.07 -5.37
N MET A 64 22.18 14.27 -5.56
CA MET A 64 22.21 14.94 -6.86
C MET A 64 23.64 15.31 -7.29
N GLU A 65 24.48 15.79 -6.37
CA GLU A 65 25.90 16.08 -6.64
C GLU A 65 26.65 14.81 -7.05
N SER A 66 26.48 13.72 -6.30
CA SER A 66 27.13 12.43 -6.59
C SER A 66 26.68 11.86 -7.93
N VAL A 67 25.39 11.95 -8.23
CA VAL A 67 24.80 11.48 -9.49
C VAL A 67 25.29 12.32 -10.67
N SER A 68 25.41 13.64 -10.50
CA SER A 68 25.88 14.55 -11.57
C SER A 68 27.34 14.33 -11.97
N ALA A 69 28.13 13.71 -11.11
CA ALA A 69 29.54 13.41 -11.37
C ALA A 69 29.73 12.12 -12.19
N LEU A 70 28.69 11.29 -12.33
CA LEU A 70 28.75 10.02 -13.05
C LEU A 70 28.57 10.23 -14.57
N ASP A 71 29.31 9.46 -15.36
CA ASP A 71 29.07 9.36 -16.80
C ASP A 71 27.82 8.50 -17.11
N SER A 72 27.46 8.40 -18.40
CA SER A 72 26.27 7.68 -18.82
C SER A 72 26.31 6.18 -18.53
N GLU A 73 27.49 5.54 -18.59
CA GLU A 73 27.62 4.11 -18.35
C GLU A 73 27.57 3.82 -16.84
N GLN A 74 28.32 4.60 -16.07
CA GLN A 74 28.30 4.57 -14.62
C GLN A 74 26.90 4.82 -14.05
N MET A 75 26.16 5.77 -14.62
CA MET A 75 24.77 6.05 -14.24
C MET A 75 23.86 4.82 -14.41
N VAL A 76 23.99 4.11 -15.54
CA VAL A 76 23.18 2.92 -15.83
C VAL A 76 23.50 1.80 -14.84
N VAL A 77 24.79 1.55 -14.60
CA VAL A 77 25.24 0.55 -13.61
C VAL A 77 24.72 0.89 -12.22
N ALA A 78 24.87 2.16 -11.83
CA ALA A 78 24.43 2.68 -10.55
C ALA A 78 22.91 2.48 -10.34
N LEU A 79 22.09 2.94 -11.28
CA LEU A 79 20.64 2.81 -11.18
C LEU A 79 20.19 1.35 -11.20
N THR A 80 20.81 0.51 -12.02
CA THR A 80 20.48 -0.92 -12.10
C THR A 80 20.79 -1.62 -10.77
N SER A 81 21.92 -1.30 -10.15
CA SER A 81 22.32 -1.84 -8.85
C SER A 81 21.37 -1.38 -7.74
N TYR A 82 20.98 -0.10 -7.74
CA TYR A 82 19.98 0.42 -6.81
C TYR A 82 18.62 -0.29 -6.95
N VAL A 83 18.16 -0.50 -8.18
CA VAL A 83 16.90 -1.22 -8.46
C VAL A 83 16.98 -2.67 -7.95
N ALA A 84 18.13 -3.34 -8.12
CA ALA A 84 18.34 -4.69 -7.61
C ALA A 84 18.26 -4.74 -6.07
N LEU A 85 18.90 -3.79 -5.38
CA LEU A 85 18.82 -3.69 -3.91
C LEU A 85 17.38 -3.41 -3.43
N GLN A 86 16.65 -2.53 -4.11
CA GLN A 86 15.24 -2.28 -3.80
C GLN A 86 14.38 -3.52 -4.01
N ARG A 87 14.58 -4.25 -5.10
CA ARG A 87 13.89 -5.52 -5.37
C ARG A 87 14.09 -6.49 -4.21
N ASP A 88 15.33 -6.70 -3.78
CA ASP A 88 15.64 -7.68 -2.75
C ASP A 88 15.05 -7.28 -1.39
N LYS A 89 15.14 -5.98 -1.04
CA LYS A 89 14.47 -5.41 0.12
C LYS A 89 12.96 -5.65 0.09
N TRP A 90 12.29 -5.34 -1.02
CA TRP A 90 10.85 -5.51 -1.11
C TRP A 90 10.43 -6.98 -1.10
N LYS A 91 11.18 -7.86 -1.76
CA LYS A 91 10.95 -9.32 -1.68
C LYS A 91 11.01 -9.84 -0.25
N GLN A 92 11.86 -9.28 0.62
CA GLN A 92 11.88 -9.62 2.05
C GLN A 92 10.67 -9.07 2.82
N ILE A 93 10.17 -7.89 2.46
CA ILE A 93 9.07 -7.22 3.17
C ILE A 93 7.70 -7.82 2.82
N ILE A 94 7.41 -8.00 1.53
CA ILE A 94 6.09 -8.46 1.06
C ILE A 94 6.08 -9.94 0.61
N GLY A 95 7.25 -10.55 0.48
CA GLY A 95 7.41 -11.91 -0.04
C GLY A 95 7.70 -11.92 -1.54
N ALA A 96 8.47 -12.92 -1.99
CA ALA A 96 8.91 -13.04 -3.39
C ALA A 96 7.75 -13.24 -4.37
N GLN A 97 6.80 -14.10 -4.02
CA GLN A 97 5.64 -14.38 -4.88
C GLN A 97 4.75 -13.15 -5.04
N GLU A 98 4.51 -12.39 -3.96
CA GLU A 98 3.67 -11.20 -4.06
C GLU A 98 4.36 -10.04 -4.75
N TYR A 99 5.68 -9.95 -4.63
CA TYR A 99 6.45 -9.03 -5.45
C TYR A 99 6.27 -9.30 -6.95
N ASP A 100 6.37 -10.57 -7.37
CA ASP A 100 6.21 -10.96 -8.78
C ASP A 100 4.75 -10.76 -9.24
N ASN A 101 3.76 -11.05 -8.39
CA ASN A 101 2.34 -10.79 -8.67
C ASN A 101 2.07 -9.29 -8.83
N TYR A 102 2.66 -8.45 -7.99
CA TYR A 102 2.55 -7.00 -8.07
C TYR A 102 3.13 -6.46 -9.38
N GLN A 103 4.31 -6.93 -9.79
CA GLN A 103 4.90 -6.59 -11.09
C GLN A 103 3.98 -6.96 -12.24
N ARG A 104 3.45 -8.18 -12.25
CA ARG A 104 2.52 -8.65 -13.28
C ARG A 104 1.24 -7.82 -13.32
N LEU A 105 0.65 -7.51 -12.17
CA LEU A 105 -0.54 -6.68 -12.07
C LEU A 105 -0.29 -5.30 -12.70
N LEU A 106 0.84 -4.68 -12.35
CA LEU A 106 1.17 -3.35 -12.80
C LEU A 106 1.41 -3.31 -14.32
N LEU A 107 2.18 -4.27 -14.85
CA LEU A 107 2.40 -4.45 -16.29
C LEU A 107 1.09 -4.66 -17.06
N LEU A 108 0.25 -5.61 -16.62
CA LEU A 108 -1.01 -5.90 -17.28
C LEU A 108 -1.94 -4.68 -17.26
N SER A 109 -1.98 -3.94 -16.14
CA SER A 109 -2.80 -2.73 -16.04
C SER A 109 -2.34 -1.62 -17.00
N ALA A 110 -1.03 -1.47 -17.20
CA ALA A 110 -0.47 -0.48 -18.10
C ALA A 110 -0.71 -0.88 -19.57
N ILE A 111 -0.45 -2.15 -19.91
CA ILE A 111 -0.67 -2.69 -21.25
C ILE A 111 -2.14 -2.56 -21.65
N ASP A 112 -3.09 -2.98 -20.80
CA ASP A 112 -4.52 -2.93 -21.13
C ASP A 112 -5.00 -1.50 -21.39
N ARG A 113 -4.56 -0.54 -20.57
CA ARG A 113 -4.90 0.87 -20.73
C ARG A 113 -4.35 1.44 -22.05
N GLU A 114 -3.03 1.35 -22.23
CA GLU A 114 -2.35 1.94 -23.40
C GLU A 114 -2.79 1.26 -24.71
N TRP A 115 -3.06 -0.05 -24.68
CA TRP A 115 -3.58 -0.77 -25.84
C TRP A 115 -4.99 -0.32 -26.23
N ARG A 116 -5.88 -0.08 -25.26
CA ARG A 116 -7.23 0.45 -25.53
C ARG A 116 -7.17 1.84 -26.15
N ASP A 117 -6.31 2.70 -25.62
CA ASP A 117 -6.11 4.05 -26.12
C ASP A 117 -5.50 4.02 -27.54
N TYR A 118 -4.53 3.14 -27.78
CA TYR A 118 -3.95 2.90 -29.10
C TYR A 118 -4.99 2.41 -30.12
N LEU A 119 -5.84 1.44 -29.77
CA LEU A 119 -6.89 0.96 -30.67
C LEU A 119 -7.87 2.06 -31.05
N THR A 120 -8.26 2.89 -30.09
CA THR A 120 -9.15 4.04 -30.33
C THR A 120 -8.50 5.02 -31.30
N ALA A 121 -7.23 5.39 -31.04
CA ALA A 121 -6.50 6.30 -31.89
C ALA A 121 -6.25 5.73 -33.30
N MET A 122 -6.10 4.41 -33.43
CA MET A 122 -5.99 3.72 -34.72
C MET A 122 -7.28 3.78 -35.54
N ASP A 123 -8.45 3.73 -34.88
CA ASP A 123 -9.74 3.90 -35.56
C ASP A 123 -9.95 5.33 -36.04
N ASP A 124 -9.54 6.32 -35.26
CA ASP A 124 -9.57 7.72 -35.68
C ASP A 124 -8.59 7.99 -36.84
N LEU A 125 -7.38 7.45 -36.77
CA LEU A 125 -6.39 7.54 -37.84
C LEU A 125 -6.91 6.98 -39.17
N ARG A 126 -7.67 5.87 -39.15
CA ARG A 126 -8.29 5.30 -40.35
C ARG A 126 -9.29 6.26 -40.99
N ARG A 127 -10.06 6.98 -40.18
CA ARG A 127 -11.03 7.98 -40.66
C ARG A 127 -10.32 9.19 -41.25
N GLU A 128 -9.30 9.71 -40.57
CA GLU A 128 -8.54 10.90 -40.99
C GLU A 128 -7.78 10.70 -42.30
N ILE A 129 -7.06 9.58 -42.45
CA ILE A 129 -6.30 9.31 -43.69
C ILE A 129 -7.24 9.09 -44.87
N GLY A 130 -8.45 8.56 -44.63
CA GLY A 130 -9.50 8.52 -45.65
C GLY A 130 -9.86 9.90 -46.21
N LEU A 131 -9.75 10.96 -45.41
CA LEU A 131 -9.99 12.35 -45.81
C LEU A 131 -8.73 13.01 -46.42
N GLU A 132 -7.54 12.69 -45.92
CA GLU A 132 -6.25 13.20 -46.45
C GLU A 132 -5.85 12.60 -47.82
N ALA A 133 -6.45 11.49 -48.25
CA ALA A 133 -6.18 10.85 -49.55
C ALA A 133 -6.42 11.77 -50.76
N ILE A 134 -7.12 12.90 -50.57
CA ILE A 134 -7.30 13.95 -51.58
C ILE A 134 -5.97 14.72 -51.85
N ALA A 135 -4.94 14.59 -51.00
CA ALA A 135 -3.70 15.38 -51.01
C ALA A 135 -2.45 14.69 -51.62
N GLN A 136 -2.60 13.83 -52.64
CA GLN A 136 -1.52 13.24 -53.45
C GLN A 136 -0.47 12.34 -52.73
N ARG A 137 -0.61 12.04 -51.44
CA ARG A 137 0.22 11.03 -50.75
C ARG A 137 -0.50 9.68 -50.69
N ASP A 138 0.23 8.57 -50.79
CA ASP A 138 -0.34 7.22 -50.68
C ASP A 138 -0.91 7.01 -49.25
N PRO A 139 -2.24 6.86 -49.10
CA PRO A 139 -2.89 6.68 -47.80
C PRO A 139 -2.36 5.49 -47.01
N LYS A 140 -1.97 4.41 -47.69
CA LYS A 140 -1.46 3.19 -47.03
C LYS A 140 -0.10 3.42 -46.41
N VAL A 141 0.75 4.20 -47.09
CA VAL A 141 2.10 4.51 -46.61
C VAL A 141 2.04 5.41 -45.38
N GLU A 142 1.23 6.46 -45.41
CA GLU A 142 1.03 7.33 -44.25
C GLU A 142 0.37 6.61 -43.07
N TYR A 143 -0.62 5.74 -43.34
CA TYR A 143 -1.24 4.92 -42.31
C TYR A 143 -0.23 4.03 -41.60
N LYS A 144 0.62 3.34 -42.38
CA LYS A 144 1.67 2.48 -41.82
C LYS A 144 2.70 3.28 -41.01
N ARG A 145 3.09 4.46 -41.50
CA ARG A 145 4.07 5.31 -40.82
C ARG A 145 3.54 5.84 -39.49
N ARG A 146 2.35 6.44 -39.49
CA ARG A 146 1.72 7.01 -38.28
C ARG A 146 1.34 5.93 -37.28
N SER A 147 0.78 4.80 -37.72
CA SER A 147 0.43 3.69 -36.82
C SER A 147 1.65 3.07 -36.11
N TYR A 148 2.79 3.00 -36.81
CA TYR A 148 4.04 2.55 -36.19
C TYR A 148 4.56 3.54 -35.15
N GLN A 149 4.50 4.85 -35.43
CA GLN A 149 4.87 5.89 -34.46
C GLN A 149 4.00 5.80 -33.20
N MET A 150 2.69 5.73 -33.36
CA MET A 150 1.75 5.58 -32.25
C MET A 150 1.99 4.30 -31.44
N PHE A 151 2.39 3.21 -32.09
CA PHE A 151 2.75 1.97 -31.39
C PHE A 151 4.06 2.12 -30.59
N ALA A 152 5.06 2.80 -31.14
CA ALA A 152 6.30 3.08 -30.43
C ALA A 152 6.06 3.99 -29.22
N ASP A 153 5.21 5.01 -29.37
CA ASP A 153 4.79 5.90 -28.28
C ASP A 153 4.04 5.12 -27.20
N MET A 154 3.07 4.28 -27.58
CA MET A 154 2.36 3.39 -26.66
C MET A 154 3.33 2.51 -25.86
N ARG A 155 4.33 1.90 -26.50
CA ARG A 155 5.33 1.09 -25.80
C ARG A 155 6.12 1.92 -24.78
N ASN A 156 6.57 3.11 -25.17
CA ASN A 156 7.31 4.01 -24.29
C ASN A 156 6.46 4.49 -23.10
N ASN A 157 5.16 4.72 -23.32
CA ASN A 157 4.21 5.07 -22.26
C ASN A 157 4.01 3.91 -21.28
N ILE A 158 3.93 2.68 -21.77
CA ILE A 158 3.88 1.48 -20.91
C ILE A 158 5.13 1.42 -20.04
N ASP A 159 6.32 1.50 -20.64
CA ASP A 159 7.59 1.38 -19.91
C ASP A 159 7.73 2.49 -18.85
N THR A 160 7.46 3.74 -19.23
CA THR A 160 7.54 4.90 -18.33
C THR A 160 6.48 4.83 -17.22
N GLY A 161 5.23 4.54 -17.59
CA GLY A 161 4.12 4.45 -16.65
C GLY A 161 4.30 3.31 -15.64
N VAL A 162 4.89 2.19 -16.07
CA VAL A 162 5.25 1.09 -15.17
C VAL A 162 6.34 1.55 -14.20
N ALA A 163 7.44 2.12 -14.70
CA ALA A 163 8.56 2.55 -13.88
C ALA A 163 8.17 3.61 -12.83
N GLU A 164 7.39 4.63 -13.23
CA GLU A 164 6.94 5.71 -12.35
C GLU A 164 5.98 5.23 -11.25
N ARG A 165 5.05 4.34 -11.61
CA ARG A 165 4.06 3.83 -10.66
C ARG A 165 4.64 2.81 -9.70
N PHE A 166 5.57 1.97 -10.15
CA PHE A 166 6.13 0.88 -9.36
C PHE A 166 6.66 1.37 -8.01
N PHE A 167 7.61 2.32 -8.01
CA PHE A 167 8.23 2.80 -6.77
C PHE A 167 7.30 3.68 -5.93
N ARG A 168 6.33 4.35 -6.56
CA ARG A 168 5.36 5.21 -5.86
C ARG A 168 4.28 4.40 -5.15
N GLU A 169 3.84 3.30 -5.74
CA GLU A 169 2.67 2.54 -5.28
C GLU A 169 3.03 1.30 -4.46
N ILE A 170 4.27 0.80 -4.51
CA ILE A 170 4.66 -0.44 -3.81
C ILE A 170 4.42 -0.39 -2.29
N SER A 171 4.64 0.76 -1.65
CA SER A 171 4.36 0.94 -0.22
C SER A 171 2.86 0.91 0.09
N ALA A 172 2.03 1.47 -0.79
CA ALA A 172 0.58 1.40 -0.66
C ALA A 172 0.08 -0.02 -0.89
N HIS A 173 0.70 -0.75 -1.83
CA HIS A 173 0.40 -2.16 -2.08
C HIS A 173 0.73 -3.04 -0.87
N GLN A 174 1.87 -2.82 -0.21
CA GLN A 174 2.20 -3.51 1.05
C GLN A 174 1.10 -3.33 2.10
N GLU A 175 0.63 -2.10 2.31
CA GLU A 175 -0.41 -1.81 3.30
C GLU A 175 -1.74 -2.49 2.93
N PHE A 176 -2.10 -2.49 1.65
CA PHE A 176 -3.27 -3.22 1.15
C PHE A 176 -3.19 -4.72 1.44
N ILE A 177 -2.04 -5.36 1.19
CA ILE A 177 -1.84 -6.79 1.48
C ILE A 177 -1.91 -7.05 2.98
N ARG A 178 -1.30 -6.20 3.80
CA ARG A 178 -1.36 -6.31 5.27
C ARG A 178 -2.80 -6.26 5.78
N GLN A 179 -3.61 -5.35 5.23
CA GLN A 179 -5.03 -5.24 5.57
C GLN A 179 -5.82 -6.47 5.14
N GLN A 180 -5.57 -7.01 3.95
CA GLN A 180 -6.20 -8.25 3.49
C GLN A 180 -5.85 -9.43 4.41
N GLN A 181 -4.59 -9.61 4.77
CA GLN A 181 -4.15 -10.68 5.66
C GLN A 181 -4.79 -10.57 7.04
N ALA A 182 -4.85 -9.36 7.61
CA ALA A 182 -5.51 -9.12 8.89
C ALA A 182 -7.02 -9.45 8.82
N ALA A 183 -7.70 -9.05 7.74
CA ALA A 183 -9.11 -9.35 7.54
C ALA A 183 -9.37 -10.87 7.36
N ALA A 184 -8.50 -11.56 6.62
CA ALA A 184 -8.56 -13.01 6.44
C ALA A 184 -8.34 -13.76 7.76
N ALA A 185 -7.37 -13.33 8.56
CA ALA A 185 -7.10 -13.90 9.89
C ALA A 185 -8.29 -13.68 10.84
N ALA A 186 -8.88 -12.48 10.86
CA ALA A 186 -10.07 -12.19 11.67
C ALA A 186 -11.27 -13.06 11.25
N LYS A 187 -11.47 -13.25 9.94
CA LYS A 187 -12.52 -14.14 9.41
C LYS A 187 -12.28 -15.61 9.79
N MET A 188 -11.03 -16.07 9.77
CA MET A 188 -10.67 -17.43 10.16
C MET A 188 -10.89 -17.67 11.66
N GLN A 189 -10.54 -16.71 12.51
CA GLN A 189 -10.84 -16.78 13.96
C GLN A 189 -12.34 -16.80 14.25
N LEU A 190 -13.12 -15.99 13.52
CA LEU A 190 -14.58 -15.99 13.61
C LEU A 190 -15.18 -17.35 13.25
N ASN A 191 -14.74 -17.94 12.14
CA ASN A 191 -15.18 -19.28 11.73
C ASN A 191 -14.78 -20.35 12.75
N GLN A 192 -13.56 -20.30 13.32
CA GLN A 192 -13.15 -21.22 14.40
C GLN A 192 -14.00 -21.08 15.67
N SER A 193 -14.57 -19.90 15.92
CA SER A 193 -15.49 -19.65 17.04
C SER A 193 -16.95 -20.05 16.76
N GLY A 194 -17.25 -20.64 15.60
CA GLY A 194 -18.60 -21.10 15.22
C GLY A 194 -19.56 -20.00 14.77
N TYR A 195 -19.02 -18.85 14.35
CA TYR A 195 -19.79 -17.73 13.80
C TYR A 195 -19.44 -17.50 12.34
N GLU A 196 -20.46 -17.45 11.50
CA GLU A 196 -20.36 -17.05 10.10
C GLU A 196 -20.72 -15.56 9.97
N VAL A 197 -19.90 -14.84 9.21
CA VAL A 197 -20.15 -13.44 8.87
C VAL A 197 -21.09 -13.41 7.66
N VAL A 198 -22.38 -13.11 7.87
CA VAL A 198 -23.38 -13.04 6.80
C VAL A 198 -23.62 -11.58 6.43
N GLN A 199 -23.50 -11.25 5.13
CA GLN A 199 -23.91 -9.94 4.63
C GLN A 199 -25.43 -9.82 4.68
N ARG A 200 -25.90 -8.75 5.30
CA ARG A 200 -27.33 -8.51 5.53
C ARG A 200 -28.00 -8.12 4.20
N GLY A 201 -28.96 -8.91 3.73
CA GLY A 201 -29.63 -8.71 2.44
C GLY A 201 -30.43 -7.39 2.29
N LYS A 202 -30.72 -6.68 3.38
CA LYS A 202 -31.27 -5.31 3.39
C LYS A 202 -30.70 -4.50 4.55
N GLY A 203 -29.83 -3.53 4.24
CA GLY A 203 -29.25 -2.56 5.18
C GLY A 203 -27.72 -2.51 5.15
N ARG A 204 -27.14 -1.39 5.61
CA ARG A 204 -25.69 -1.29 5.84
C ARG A 204 -25.35 -1.93 7.19
N GLY A 205 -24.66 -3.06 7.16
CA GLY A 205 -24.17 -3.74 8.37
C GLY A 205 -23.82 -5.20 8.14
N VAL A 206 -22.91 -5.70 8.96
CA VAL A 206 -22.47 -7.10 8.98
C VAL A 206 -23.18 -7.80 10.14
N GLU A 207 -23.87 -8.91 9.89
CA GLU A 207 -24.56 -9.69 10.92
C GLU A 207 -23.76 -10.97 11.22
N LEU A 208 -23.36 -11.14 12.49
CA LEU A 208 -22.69 -12.34 12.97
C LEU A 208 -23.75 -13.41 13.23
N ARG A 209 -23.84 -14.42 12.37
CA ARG A 209 -24.79 -15.53 12.51
C ARG A 209 -24.05 -16.74 13.07
N ARG A 210 -24.54 -17.31 14.16
CA ARG A 210 -24.02 -18.60 14.66
C ARG A 210 -24.41 -19.71 13.70
N GLU A 211 -23.48 -20.63 13.42
CA GLU A 211 -23.74 -21.80 12.58
C GLU A 211 -24.78 -22.74 13.21
N MET A 212 -24.79 -22.82 14.54
CA MET A 212 -25.78 -23.61 15.29
C MET A 212 -26.84 -22.71 15.96
N PRO A 213 -28.15 -23.04 15.82
CA PRO A 213 -29.19 -22.39 16.59
C PRO A 213 -28.89 -22.47 18.09
N LYS A 214 -29.16 -21.40 18.83
CA LYS A 214 -29.04 -21.41 20.29
C LYS A 214 -30.09 -22.37 20.84
N VAL A 215 -29.67 -23.60 21.14
CA VAL A 215 -30.55 -24.64 21.69
C VAL A 215 -31.07 -24.15 23.05
N GLY A 216 -32.39 -24.01 23.16
CA GLY A 216 -33.05 -23.60 24.39
C GLY A 216 -32.87 -24.65 25.48
N ARG A 217 -32.89 -24.22 26.75
CA ARG A 217 -32.69 -25.09 27.93
C ARG A 217 -33.55 -26.36 27.91
N ASN A 218 -34.76 -26.30 27.38
CA ASN A 218 -35.71 -27.41 27.35
C ASN A 218 -35.84 -28.09 25.98
N ASP A 219 -35.11 -27.65 24.95
CA ASP A 219 -35.20 -28.19 23.59
C ASP A 219 -34.53 -29.57 23.49
N PRO A 220 -34.91 -30.42 22.51
CA PRO A 220 -34.23 -31.69 22.27
C PRO A 220 -32.74 -31.46 22.00
N CYS A 221 -31.90 -32.25 22.66
CA CYS A 221 -30.46 -32.09 22.59
C CYS A 221 -29.93 -32.45 21.19
N PRO A 222 -29.03 -31.64 20.58
CA PRO A 222 -28.55 -31.84 19.21
C PRO A 222 -27.71 -33.11 19.00
N CYS A 223 -27.29 -33.79 20.07
CA CYS A 223 -26.61 -35.09 20.01
C CYS A 223 -27.53 -36.28 19.62
N GLY A 224 -28.82 -36.05 19.38
CA GLY A 224 -29.77 -37.10 18.98
C GLY A 224 -30.26 -38.01 20.12
N SER A 225 -29.90 -37.71 21.38
CA SER A 225 -30.23 -38.56 22.54
C SER A 225 -31.71 -38.56 22.98
N GLY A 226 -32.56 -37.75 22.35
CA GLY A 226 -33.97 -37.57 22.72
C GLY A 226 -34.21 -36.86 24.07
N LYS A 227 -33.16 -36.53 24.83
CA LYS A 227 -33.25 -35.85 26.13
C LYS A 227 -33.27 -34.32 25.94
N LYS A 228 -33.91 -33.60 26.87
CA LYS A 228 -33.85 -32.12 26.92
C LYS A 228 -32.40 -31.65 27.12
N TYR A 229 -31.99 -30.59 26.44
CA TYR A 229 -30.60 -30.08 26.45
C TYR A 229 -30.04 -29.87 27.86
N LYS A 230 -30.84 -29.33 28.79
CA LYS A 230 -30.48 -29.18 30.22
C LYS A 230 -30.05 -30.46 30.93
N ASN A 231 -30.55 -31.60 30.50
CA ASN A 231 -30.30 -32.91 31.10
C ASN A 231 -29.26 -33.72 30.32
N CYS A 232 -28.63 -33.12 29.31
CA CYS A 232 -27.67 -33.78 28.44
C CYS A 232 -26.39 -32.93 28.37
N HIS A 233 -26.21 -32.09 27.35
CA HIS A 233 -24.95 -31.38 27.11
C HIS A 233 -24.86 -29.97 27.74
N MET A 234 -25.96 -29.40 28.25
CA MET A 234 -25.96 -28.01 28.77
C MET A 234 -24.87 -27.71 29.81
N ARG A 235 -24.57 -28.65 30.71
CA ARG A 235 -23.55 -28.46 31.76
C ARG A 235 -22.13 -28.47 31.19
N GLN A 236 -21.89 -29.26 30.14
CA GLN A 236 -20.60 -29.37 29.46
C GLN A 236 -20.36 -28.14 28.57
N ASP A 237 -21.38 -27.70 27.83
CA ASP A 237 -21.30 -26.52 26.97
C ASP A 237 -21.16 -25.22 27.77
N MET A 238 -21.83 -25.12 28.93
CA MET A 238 -21.63 -23.97 29.84
C MET A 238 -20.23 -23.94 30.45
N ALA A 239 -19.64 -25.10 30.77
CA ALA A 239 -18.25 -25.19 31.25
C ALA A 239 -17.25 -24.81 30.14
N ALA A 240 -17.47 -25.25 28.89
CA ALA A 240 -16.62 -24.91 27.75
C ALA A 240 -16.64 -23.39 27.44
N SER A 241 -17.81 -22.75 27.51
CA SER A 241 -17.94 -21.30 27.28
C SER A 241 -17.33 -20.41 28.38
N ALA A 242 -17.14 -20.93 29.60
CA ALA A 242 -16.51 -20.22 30.70
C ALA A 242 -14.96 -20.27 30.64
N GLY A 243 -14.38 -21.25 29.94
CA GLY A 243 -12.93 -21.39 29.77
C GLY A 243 -12.32 -20.42 28.76
N THR A 244 -13.10 -19.92 27.80
CA THR A 244 -12.61 -19.07 26.70
C THR A 244 -12.42 -17.59 27.09
N SER A 245 -12.93 -17.15 28.24
CA SER A 245 -12.87 -15.74 28.68
C SER A 245 -11.70 -15.38 29.61
N ALA A 246 -10.76 -16.30 29.88
CA ALA A 246 -9.64 -16.06 30.79
C ALA A 246 -8.38 -15.46 30.14
N GLY A 247 -8.38 -15.20 28.82
CA GLY A 247 -7.18 -14.82 28.07
C GLY A 247 -7.10 -13.38 27.55
N SER A 248 -8.08 -12.50 27.80
CA SER A 248 -8.04 -11.13 27.26
C SER A 248 -8.69 -10.12 28.21
N ASN A 249 -7.93 -9.59 29.17
CA ASN A 249 -8.33 -8.36 29.85
C ASN A 249 -7.10 -7.57 30.29
N GLY A 250 -6.59 -6.75 29.38
CA GLY A 250 -5.69 -5.64 29.66
C GLY A 250 -6.22 -4.40 28.97
N GLN A 251 -6.50 -3.36 29.76
CA GLN A 251 -6.86 -1.98 29.39
C GLN A 251 -8.34 -1.69 29.05
N GLN A 252 -9.11 -1.44 30.12
CA GLN A 252 -10.33 -0.62 30.07
C GLN A 252 -9.93 0.86 30.01
N ASN A 253 -10.38 1.54 28.97
CA ASN A 253 -10.33 3.00 28.84
C ASN A 253 -11.63 3.59 29.35
N GLN A 254 -11.54 4.55 30.27
CA GLN A 254 -12.66 5.32 30.80
C GLN A 254 -13.05 6.42 29.81
N SER A 255 -14.31 6.50 29.42
CA SER A 255 -14.87 7.73 28.82
C SER A 255 -16.33 7.90 29.23
N ALA A 256 -16.56 9.00 29.93
CA ALA A 256 -17.80 9.41 30.58
C ALA A 256 -18.91 9.77 29.57
N THR A 257 -20.13 9.31 29.84
CA THR A 257 -21.37 9.75 29.18
C THR A 257 -22.00 10.91 29.96
N ALA A 258 -21.99 12.11 29.37
CA ALA A 258 -22.80 13.25 29.82
C ALA A 258 -24.13 13.29 29.05
N GLY A 259 -25.24 13.00 29.72
CA GLY A 259 -26.59 13.06 29.15
C GLY A 259 -27.13 14.48 29.10
N GLN A 260 -27.47 14.97 27.91
CA GLN A 260 -28.20 16.22 27.72
C GLN A 260 -29.72 15.96 27.71
N ARG A 261 -30.41 16.47 28.75
CA ARG A 261 -31.87 16.58 28.82
C ARG A 261 -32.33 17.83 28.06
N LYS A 262 -33.15 17.67 27.01
CA LYS A 262 -33.82 18.79 26.32
C LYS A 262 -35.09 19.20 27.09
N ALA A 263 -35.10 20.44 27.57
CA ALA A 263 -36.27 21.08 28.18
C ALA A 263 -37.22 21.63 27.11
N LYS A 264 -38.50 21.25 27.19
CA LYS A 264 -39.59 21.73 26.33
C LYS A 264 -40.23 22.94 27.00
N ARG A 265 -39.94 24.16 26.53
CA ARG A 265 -40.54 25.40 27.03
C ARG A 265 -41.77 25.74 26.20
N ARG A 266 -42.95 25.70 26.84
CA ARG A 266 -44.20 26.31 26.36
C ARG A 266 -44.04 27.83 26.34
N ARG A 267 -44.45 28.51 25.26
CA ARG A 267 -44.81 29.93 25.28
C ARG A 267 -46.29 30.05 24.93
N ARG A 268 -46.92 30.93 25.70
CA ARG A 268 -48.24 31.51 25.50
C ARG A 268 -48.28 32.31 24.20
#